data_AF-A0A933GRQ1-F1
#
_entry.id   AF-A0A933GRQ1-F1
#
_cell.length_a   1.000
_cell.length_b   1.000
_cell.length_c   1.000
_cell.angle_alpha   90.00
_cell.angle_beta   90.00
_cell.angle_gamma   90.00
#
_symmetry.space_group_name_H-M   'P 1'
#
loop_
_entity.id
_entity.type
_entity.pdbx_description
1 polymer ?
#
loop_
_entity_poly.entity_id
_entity_poly.type
_entity_poly.pdbx_seq_one_letter_code
_entity_poly.pdbx_strand_id
1 'polypeptide(L)'
;GIGLQAKLLRVLQEKEFERVGSNQTRRVDVRVVATTNRDLKKEVQAGRFREDLYFRLAVLPIEVPPLRDRREMVPELVESFLERLRLKGRGTREVEKEALALLAAHRWPGNVRELENLLERVTVLHPGPVVRADHVRAALDAGPDDPAAAAGVQGPITIDAMEKRLVLAALARHHGHRTKAAEELGIAVKTLRNKLERWGLEKTGAETSAPPKKELSSR
;
A
#
# COMPACT_ATOMS: atom_id res chain seq x y z
N GLY A 1 -0.05 -26.84 -2.92
CA GLY A 1 -0.55 -28.22 -2.74
C GLY A 1 0.60 -29.17 -2.48
N ILE A 2 0.33 -30.33 -1.87
CA ILE A 2 1.35 -31.34 -1.47
C ILE A 2 2.28 -31.71 -2.63
N GLY A 3 1.76 -31.80 -3.86
CA GLY A 3 2.57 -32.11 -5.05
C GLY A 3 3.66 -31.07 -5.37
N LEU A 4 3.50 -29.80 -4.98
CA LEU A 4 4.56 -28.80 -5.15
C LEU A 4 5.68 -28.99 -4.13
N GLN A 5 5.36 -29.37 -2.90
CA GLN A 5 6.35 -29.61 -1.85
C GLN A 5 7.27 -30.78 -2.21
N ALA A 6 6.71 -31.87 -2.77
CA ALA A 6 7.49 -32.99 -3.27
C ALA A 6 8.44 -32.58 -4.42
N LYS A 7 7.95 -31.77 -5.38
CA LYS A 7 8.79 -31.26 -6.48
C LYS A 7 9.92 -30.37 -5.97
N LEU A 8 9.65 -29.48 -5.01
CA LEU A 8 10.68 -28.63 -4.42
C LEU A 8 11.72 -29.44 -3.65
N LEU A 9 11.30 -30.46 -2.91
CA LEU A 9 12.19 -31.38 -2.22
C LEU A 9 13.16 -32.06 -3.20
N ARG A 10 12.67 -32.52 -4.35
CA ARG A 10 13.50 -33.11 -5.43
C ARG A 10 14.58 -32.14 -5.90
N VAL A 11 14.23 -30.87 -6.13
CA VAL A 11 15.20 -29.84 -6.51
C VAL A 11 16.28 -29.64 -5.43
N LEU A 12 15.87 -29.62 -4.15
CA LEU A 12 16.78 -29.36 -3.03
C LEU A 12 17.66 -30.57 -2.64
N GLN A 13 17.20 -31.79 -2.90
CA GLN A 13 17.91 -33.02 -2.56
C GLN A 13 18.70 -33.57 -3.75
N GLU A 14 18.03 -33.76 -4.89
CA GLU A 14 18.59 -34.40 -6.09
C GLU A 14 19.23 -33.41 -7.05
N LYS A 15 19.04 -32.09 -6.84
CA LYS A 15 19.50 -31.04 -7.75
C LYS A 15 18.91 -31.19 -9.16
N GLU A 16 17.69 -31.71 -9.25
CA GLU A 16 17.02 -32.07 -10.50
C GLU A 16 15.60 -31.52 -10.58
N PHE A 17 15.17 -31.17 -11.80
CA PHE A 17 13.79 -30.75 -12.09
C PHE A 17 13.33 -31.13 -13.49
N GLU A 18 12.02 -31.09 -13.71
CA GLU A 18 11.35 -31.31 -14.98
C GLU A 18 10.50 -30.08 -15.33
N ARG A 19 10.46 -29.70 -16.62
CA ARG A 19 9.58 -28.63 -17.09
C ARG A 19 8.14 -29.16 -17.13
N VAL A 20 7.16 -28.27 -16.90
CA VAL A 20 5.75 -28.64 -17.07
C VAL A 20 5.52 -29.18 -18.48
N GLY A 21 4.96 -30.38 -18.58
CA GLY A 21 4.70 -31.06 -19.86
C GLY A 21 5.92 -31.75 -20.49
N SER A 22 7.05 -31.83 -19.80
CA SER A 22 8.25 -32.54 -20.27
C SER A 22 8.71 -33.54 -19.22
N ASN A 23 9.06 -34.75 -19.66
CA ASN A 23 9.64 -35.79 -18.79
C ASN A 23 11.19 -35.73 -18.82
N GLN A 24 11.78 -34.71 -19.43
CA GLN A 24 13.22 -34.54 -19.46
C GLN A 24 13.69 -34.00 -18.11
N THR A 25 14.41 -34.84 -17.36
CA THR A 25 15.10 -34.43 -16.14
C THR A 25 16.30 -33.54 -16.46
N ARG A 26 16.46 -32.46 -15.71
CA ARG A 26 17.56 -31.49 -15.86
C ARG A 26 18.23 -31.27 -14.51
N ARG A 27 19.56 -31.26 -14.50
CA ARG A 27 20.38 -30.94 -13.33
C ARG A 27 20.60 -29.44 -13.19
N VAL A 28 20.69 -28.97 -11.95
CA VAL A 28 20.89 -27.57 -11.62
C VAL A 28 21.78 -27.42 -10.39
N ASP A 29 22.65 -26.43 -10.36
CA ASP A 29 23.38 -26.03 -9.15
C ASP A 29 22.93 -24.63 -8.74
N VAL A 30 22.16 -24.55 -7.65
CA VAL A 30 21.54 -23.31 -7.17
C VAL A 30 21.69 -23.15 -5.67
N ARG A 31 21.83 -21.90 -5.26
CA ARG A 31 21.64 -21.49 -3.87
C ARG A 31 20.18 -21.08 -3.68
N VAL A 32 19.47 -21.77 -2.79
CA VAL A 32 18.07 -21.45 -2.49
C VAL A 32 17.98 -20.58 -1.25
N VAL A 33 17.26 -19.47 -1.37
CA VAL A 33 16.87 -18.59 -0.26
C VAL A 33 15.34 -18.56 -0.24
N ALA A 34 14.76 -18.86 0.91
CA ALA A 34 13.31 -18.88 1.10
C ALA A 34 12.92 -17.94 2.24
N THR A 35 11.73 -17.34 2.13
CA THR A 35 11.15 -16.49 3.18
C THR A 35 9.69 -16.91 3.40
N THR A 36 9.21 -16.78 4.62
CA THR A 36 7.84 -17.14 5.00
C THR A 36 7.38 -16.27 6.17
N ASN A 37 6.11 -15.88 6.16
CA ASN A 37 5.45 -15.26 7.32
C ASN A 37 4.67 -16.28 8.17
N ARG A 38 4.71 -17.56 7.80
CA ARG A 38 4.10 -18.66 8.54
C ARG A 38 5.13 -19.35 9.42
N ASP A 39 4.69 -19.78 10.59
CA ASP A 39 5.44 -20.69 11.45
C ASP A 39 5.43 -22.10 10.83
N LEU A 40 6.52 -22.45 10.13
CA LEU A 40 6.61 -23.74 9.46
C LEU A 40 6.59 -24.92 10.43
N LYS A 41 7.04 -24.76 11.69
CA LYS A 41 6.95 -25.85 12.67
C LYS A 41 5.49 -26.16 13.00
N LYS A 42 4.65 -25.12 13.16
CA LYS A 42 3.20 -25.29 13.32
C LYS A 42 2.54 -25.86 12.07
N GLU A 43 2.96 -25.45 10.88
CA GLU A 43 2.43 -26.00 9.64
C GLU A 43 2.80 -27.48 9.43
N VAL A 44 3.97 -27.91 9.90
CA VAL A 44 4.37 -29.33 9.94
C VAL A 44 3.49 -30.11 10.93
N GLN A 45 3.34 -29.61 12.15
CA GLN A 45 2.46 -30.24 13.16
C GLN A 45 1.00 -30.36 12.69
N ALA A 46 0.54 -29.39 11.91
CA ALA A 46 -0.80 -29.40 11.34
C ALA A 46 -0.93 -30.21 10.04
N GLY A 47 0.12 -30.91 9.60
CA GLY A 47 0.13 -31.76 8.39
C GLY A 47 0.02 -30.98 7.07
N ARG A 48 0.15 -29.65 7.10
CA ARG A 48 0.05 -28.78 5.91
C ARG A 48 1.41 -28.58 5.22
N PHE A 49 2.50 -28.88 5.94
CA PHE A 49 3.86 -28.79 5.44
C PHE A 49 4.61 -30.08 5.74
N ARG A 50 5.40 -30.56 4.78
CA ARG A 50 6.18 -31.78 4.97
C ARG A 50 7.41 -31.51 5.84
N GLU A 51 7.65 -32.42 6.77
CA GLU A 51 8.79 -32.36 7.69
C GLU A 51 10.14 -32.44 6.96
N ASP A 52 10.26 -33.31 5.97
CA ASP A 52 11.48 -33.47 5.16
C ASP A 52 11.88 -32.19 4.41
N LEU A 53 10.90 -31.48 3.84
CA LEU A 53 11.10 -30.20 3.19
C LEU A 53 11.46 -29.11 4.20
N TYR A 54 10.88 -29.13 5.40
CA TYR A 54 11.19 -28.17 6.45
C TYR A 54 12.67 -28.23 6.80
N PHE A 55 13.20 -29.42 7.08
CA PHE A 55 14.61 -29.56 7.43
C PHE A 55 15.56 -29.24 6.27
N ARG A 56 15.11 -29.37 5.02
CA ARG A 56 15.94 -29.01 3.85
C ARG A 56 15.97 -27.49 3.58
N LEU A 57 14.94 -26.76 4.00
CA LEU A 57 14.89 -25.30 3.89
C LEU A 57 15.49 -24.60 5.13
N ALA A 58 15.20 -25.10 6.33
CA ALA A 58 15.56 -24.49 7.61
C ALA A 58 16.99 -24.84 8.05
N VAL A 59 17.95 -24.86 7.12
CA VAL A 59 19.37 -25.17 7.41
C VAL A 59 20.03 -24.05 8.21
N LEU A 60 19.82 -22.79 7.79
CA LEU A 60 20.28 -21.60 8.49
C LEU A 60 19.09 -20.64 8.63
N PRO A 61 18.22 -20.82 9.63
CA PRO A 61 17.07 -19.96 9.82
C PRO A 61 17.51 -18.57 10.28
N ILE A 62 17.01 -17.54 9.60
CA ILE A 62 17.19 -16.15 9.99
C ILE A 62 15.82 -15.62 10.39
N GLU A 63 15.67 -15.31 11.67
CA GLU A 63 14.47 -14.66 12.17
C GLU A 63 14.60 -13.14 11.97
N VAL A 64 13.62 -12.54 11.30
CA VAL A 64 13.58 -11.10 11.08
C VAL A 64 12.64 -10.49 12.12
N PRO A 65 13.15 -9.80 13.16
CA PRO A 65 12.28 -9.25 14.18
C PRO A 65 11.38 -8.15 13.61
N PRO A 66 10.16 -8.02 14.12
CA PRO A 66 9.23 -6.96 13.71
C PRO A 66 9.80 -5.58 14.05
N LEU A 67 9.30 -4.54 13.37
CA LEU A 67 9.83 -3.18 13.53
C LEU A 67 9.66 -2.66 14.98
N ARG A 68 8.61 -3.12 15.67
CA ARG A 68 8.35 -2.78 17.08
C ARG A 68 9.48 -3.14 18.05
N ASP A 69 10.31 -4.13 17.70
CA ASP A 69 11.44 -4.61 18.50
C ASP A 69 12.77 -3.97 18.07
N ARG A 70 12.74 -3.08 17.05
CA ARG A 70 13.90 -2.35 16.49
C ARG A 70 13.53 -0.92 16.08
N ARG A 71 12.91 -0.18 16.99
CA ARG A 71 12.36 1.17 16.69
C ARG A 71 13.45 2.21 16.44
N GLU A 72 14.66 1.97 16.94
CA GLU A 72 15.85 2.76 16.65
C GLU A 72 16.17 2.85 15.16
N MET A 73 15.70 1.89 14.34
CA MET A 73 15.86 1.91 12.89
C MET A 73 14.84 2.80 12.17
N VAL A 74 13.77 3.24 12.84
CA VAL A 74 12.68 4.00 12.21
C VAL A 74 13.21 5.27 11.51
N PRO A 75 14.08 6.10 12.10
CA PRO A 75 14.62 7.29 11.42
C PRO A 75 15.32 6.97 10.10
N GLU A 76 16.17 5.96 10.07
CA GLU A 76 16.90 5.56 8.86
C GLU A 76 15.95 4.99 7.79
N LEU A 77 14.97 4.19 8.21
CA LEU A 77 13.94 3.65 7.32
C LEU A 77 13.08 4.76 6.72
N VAL A 78 12.70 5.78 7.50
CA VAL A 78 11.93 6.92 7.03
C VAL A 78 12.69 7.67 5.93
N GLU A 79 13.97 7.98 6.14
CA GLU A 79 14.78 8.66 5.14
C GLU A 79 14.91 7.82 3.86
N SER A 80 15.21 6.52 3.99
CA SER A 80 15.29 5.61 2.84
C SER A 80 13.98 5.54 2.06
N PHE A 81 12.84 5.48 2.74
CA PHE A 81 11.54 5.39 2.08
C PHE A 81 11.18 6.70 1.37
N LEU A 82 11.50 7.84 1.98
CA LEU A 82 11.31 9.13 1.34
C LEU A 82 12.22 9.31 0.13
N GLU A 83 13.49 8.91 0.21
CA GLU A 83 14.39 8.91 -0.94
C GLU A 83 13.82 8.10 -2.11
N ARG A 84 13.29 6.90 -1.85
CA ARG A 84 12.60 6.10 -2.88
C ARG A 84 11.36 6.80 -3.45
N LEU A 85 10.60 7.52 -2.63
CA LEU A 85 9.44 8.29 -3.09
C LEU A 85 9.87 9.51 -3.92
N ARG A 86 10.98 10.18 -3.56
CA ARG A 86 11.59 11.28 -4.33
C ARG A 86 11.95 10.80 -5.74
N LEU A 87 12.62 9.65 -5.86
CA LEU A 87 12.98 9.02 -7.15
C LEU A 87 11.76 8.66 -8.02
N LYS A 88 10.59 8.41 -7.40
CA LYS A 88 9.32 8.17 -8.10
C LYS A 88 8.60 9.47 -8.52
N GLY A 89 9.25 10.62 -8.45
CA GLY A 89 8.68 11.92 -8.83
C GLY A 89 7.65 12.47 -7.84
N ARG A 90 7.65 12.00 -6.58
CA ARG A 90 6.70 12.45 -5.55
C ARG A 90 7.15 13.70 -4.77
N GLY A 91 8.19 14.38 -5.28
CA GLY A 91 8.76 15.62 -4.73
C GLY A 91 9.73 15.39 -3.57
N THR A 92 10.67 16.31 -3.37
CA THR A 92 11.58 16.35 -2.22
C THR A 92 10.78 16.59 -0.96
N ARG A 93 10.92 15.69 0.01
CA ARG A 93 10.18 15.76 1.28
C ARG A 93 11.11 15.60 2.45
N GLU A 94 11.25 16.64 3.22
CA GLU A 94 11.83 16.60 4.55
C GLU A 94 10.79 16.10 5.55
N VAL A 95 11.24 15.55 6.67
CA VAL A 95 10.37 15.17 7.79
C VAL A 95 10.68 16.10 8.95
N GLU A 96 9.63 16.70 9.47
CA GLU A 96 9.71 17.50 10.69
C GLU A 96 10.12 16.62 11.89
N LYS A 97 10.91 17.18 12.82
CA LYS A 97 11.44 16.41 13.96
C LYS A 97 10.32 15.79 14.80
N GLU A 98 9.25 16.54 15.00
CA GLU A 98 8.05 16.14 15.72
C GLU A 98 7.31 15.01 14.97
N ALA A 99 7.25 15.06 13.65
CA ALA A 99 6.67 14.00 12.83
C ALA A 99 7.50 12.70 12.94
N LEU A 100 8.82 12.81 12.89
CA LEU A 100 9.73 11.69 13.05
C LEU A 100 9.61 11.07 14.45
N ALA A 101 9.49 11.91 15.50
CA ALA A 101 9.30 11.44 16.87
C ALA A 101 7.99 10.64 17.02
N LEU A 102 6.90 11.07 16.37
CA LEU A 102 5.64 10.33 16.35
C LEU A 102 5.80 8.96 15.67
N LEU A 103 6.48 8.90 14.52
CA LEU A 103 6.75 7.64 13.82
C LEU A 103 7.62 6.71 14.67
N ALA A 104 8.65 7.23 15.35
CA ALA A 104 9.54 6.43 16.19
C ALA A 104 8.85 5.92 17.47
N ALA A 105 7.94 6.70 18.05
CA ALA A 105 7.18 6.32 19.23
C ALA A 105 6.09 5.29 18.94
N HIS A 106 5.61 5.22 17.70
CA HIS A 106 4.53 4.31 17.32
C HIS A 106 4.94 2.84 17.48
N ARG A 107 3.94 1.99 17.79
CA ARG A 107 4.19 0.58 18.10
C ARG A 107 4.57 -0.25 16.88
N TRP A 108 4.06 0.06 15.69
CA TRP A 108 4.24 -0.72 14.45
C TRP A 108 3.92 -2.21 14.66
N PRO A 109 2.64 -2.56 14.86
CA PRO A 109 2.23 -3.95 15.09
C PRO A 109 2.61 -4.89 13.94
N GLY A 110 2.69 -4.40 12.70
CA GLY A 110 3.18 -5.17 11.56
C GLY A 110 4.67 -5.01 11.26
N ASN A 111 5.01 -5.12 9.98
CA ASN A 111 6.38 -5.01 9.49
C ASN A 111 6.67 -3.59 8.99
N VAL A 112 7.89 -3.38 8.48
CA VAL A 112 8.34 -2.11 7.90
C VAL A 112 7.44 -1.57 6.77
N ARG A 113 6.58 -2.40 6.16
CA ARG A 113 5.63 -1.95 5.13
C ARG A 113 4.52 -1.07 5.69
N GLU A 114 4.13 -1.24 6.96
CA GLU A 114 3.14 -0.34 7.56
C GLU A 114 3.67 1.10 7.58
N LEU A 115 4.93 1.28 7.96
CA LEU A 115 5.63 2.55 7.92
C LEU A 115 5.74 3.09 6.48
N GLU A 116 6.16 2.26 5.53
CA GLU A 116 6.27 2.66 4.11
C GLU A 116 4.92 3.11 3.54
N ASN A 117 3.85 2.34 3.77
CA ASN A 117 2.52 2.65 3.29
C ASN A 117 1.97 3.93 3.92
N LEU A 118 2.22 4.15 5.22
CA LEU A 118 1.82 5.37 5.90
C LEU A 118 2.54 6.58 5.30
N LEU A 119 3.86 6.50 5.10
CA LEU A 119 4.63 7.57 4.47
C LEU A 119 4.10 7.83 3.05
N GLU A 120 3.90 6.79 2.24
CA GLU A 120 3.33 6.96 0.90
C GLU A 120 1.96 7.65 0.95
N ARG A 121 1.06 7.22 1.85
CA ARG A 121 -0.25 7.85 2.04
C ARG A 121 -0.13 9.32 2.42
N VAL A 122 0.69 9.64 3.42
CA VAL A 122 0.94 11.04 3.82
C VAL A 122 1.47 11.84 2.65
N THR A 123 2.37 11.26 1.85
CA THR A 123 2.90 11.96 0.67
C THR A 123 1.85 12.22 -0.40
N VAL A 124 0.91 11.31 -0.59
CA VAL A 124 -0.17 11.46 -1.58
C VAL A 124 -1.19 12.50 -1.13
N LEU A 125 -1.60 12.46 0.14
CA LEU A 125 -2.67 13.29 0.68
C LEU A 125 -2.23 14.73 0.95
N HIS A 126 -0.96 14.91 1.33
CA HIS A 126 -0.40 16.22 1.67
C HIS A 126 0.71 16.56 0.68
N PRO A 127 0.37 17.09 -0.52
CA PRO A 127 1.38 17.54 -1.47
C PRO A 127 2.11 18.76 -0.88
N GLY A 128 3.42 18.62 -0.67
CA GLY A 128 4.24 19.66 -0.08
C GLY A 128 5.64 19.15 0.26
N PRO A 129 6.60 20.05 0.52
CA PRO A 129 8.00 19.69 0.72
C PRO A 129 8.31 19.14 2.12
N VAL A 130 7.35 19.15 3.05
CA VAL A 130 7.56 18.73 4.44
C VAL A 130 6.44 17.82 4.91
N VAL A 131 6.81 16.68 5.48
CA VAL A 131 5.92 15.80 6.25
C VAL A 131 5.86 16.32 7.68
N ARG A 132 4.72 16.89 8.04
CA ARG A 132 4.46 17.52 9.35
C ARG A 132 3.82 16.55 10.34
N ALA A 133 3.90 16.91 11.62
CA ALA A 133 3.41 16.06 12.72
C ALA A 133 1.89 15.81 12.67
N ASP A 134 1.10 16.79 12.24
CA ASP A 134 -0.34 16.69 12.04
C ASP A 134 -0.73 15.70 10.93
N HIS A 135 0.01 15.70 9.81
CA HIS A 135 -0.18 14.73 8.73
C HIS A 135 0.04 13.29 9.22
N VAL A 136 1.11 13.08 10.00
CA VAL A 136 1.44 11.76 10.56
C VAL A 136 0.39 11.33 11.59
N ARG A 137 -0.03 12.24 12.48
CA ARG A 137 -1.04 11.95 13.50
C ARG A 137 -2.37 11.51 12.85
N ALA A 138 -2.86 12.28 11.88
CA ALA A 138 -4.06 11.93 11.13
C ALA A 138 -3.93 10.56 10.44
N ALA A 139 -2.76 10.25 9.87
CA ALA A 139 -2.54 8.98 9.21
C ALA A 139 -2.41 7.78 10.18
N LEU A 140 -1.94 7.99 11.40
CA LEU A 140 -1.88 6.97 12.45
C LEU A 140 -3.26 6.70 13.06
N ASP A 141 -4.05 7.76 13.28
CA ASP A 141 -5.38 7.68 13.89
C ASP A 141 -6.41 6.98 12.97
N ALA A 142 -6.25 7.08 11.64
CA ALA A 142 -7.08 6.39 10.67
C ALA A 142 -6.97 4.84 10.74
N GLY A 143 -5.91 4.30 11.35
CA GLY A 143 -5.69 2.86 11.47
C GLY A 143 -5.44 2.12 10.13
N PRO A 144 -5.17 0.80 10.17
CA PRO A 144 -4.94 -0.03 8.97
C PRO A 144 -6.23 -0.37 8.20
N ASP A 145 -7.38 -0.36 8.87
CA ASP A 145 -8.67 -0.86 8.36
C ASP A 145 -9.57 0.22 7.75
N ASP A 146 -9.12 1.48 7.70
CA ASP A 146 -9.83 2.52 6.97
C ASP A 146 -9.83 2.17 5.45
N PRO A 147 -10.98 2.12 4.77
CA PRO A 147 -11.01 1.93 3.32
C PRO A 147 -10.19 2.99 2.55
N ALA A 148 -9.94 4.17 3.13
CA ALA A 148 -8.98 5.15 2.61
C ALA A 148 -7.50 4.74 2.84
N ALA A 149 -7.21 3.94 3.88
CA ALA A 149 -5.92 3.29 4.12
C ALA A 149 -5.68 2.09 3.19
N ALA A 150 -6.73 1.33 2.84
CA ALA A 150 -6.68 0.26 1.83
C ALA A 150 -6.42 0.78 0.39
N ALA A 151 -6.63 2.08 0.15
CA ALA A 151 -6.28 2.74 -1.11
C ALA A 151 -4.75 2.98 -1.27
N GLY A 152 -3.93 2.57 -0.30
CA GLY A 152 -2.47 2.49 -0.40
C GLY A 152 -2.01 1.30 -1.24
N VAL A 153 -1.92 1.51 -2.55
CA VAL A 153 -1.12 0.75 -3.55
C VAL A 153 -1.16 -0.78 -3.40
N GLN A 154 -2.34 -1.37 -3.26
CA GLN A 154 -2.55 -2.78 -3.57
C GLN A 154 -3.80 -2.96 -4.44
N GLY A 155 -3.64 -2.55 -5.69
CA GLY A 155 -4.41 -3.04 -6.83
C GLY A 155 -3.48 -3.00 -8.04
N PRO A 156 -3.70 -3.82 -9.09
CA PRO A 156 -3.00 -3.63 -10.35
C PRO A 156 -3.08 -2.15 -10.73
N ILE A 157 -1.95 -1.56 -11.14
CA ILE A 157 -1.90 -0.18 -11.65
C ILE A 157 -2.68 -0.18 -12.98
N THR A 158 -4.00 -0.18 -12.89
CA THR A 158 -4.89 -0.03 -14.02
C THR A 158 -5.06 1.46 -14.28
N ILE A 159 -5.21 1.81 -15.55
CA ILE A 159 -5.58 3.17 -15.94
C ILE A 159 -6.84 3.60 -15.17
N ASP A 160 -7.78 2.69 -14.96
CA ASP A 160 -9.01 2.93 -14.20
C ASP A 160 -8.77 3.37 -12.75
N ALA A 161 -7.87 2.70 -12.03
CA ALA A 161 -7.55 3.05 -10.64
C ALA A 161 -6.83 4.41 -10.53
N MET A 162 -5.94 4.71 -11.49
CA MET A 162 -5.27 6.01 -11.56
C MET A 162 -6.25 7.13 -11.87
N GLU A 163 -7.14 6.92 -12.84
CA GLU A 163 -8.20 7.86 -13.19
C GLU A 163 -9.14 8.12 -12.01
N LYS A 164 -9.53 7.07 -11.27
CA LYS A 164 -10.37 7.19 -10.06
C LYS A 164 -9.73 8.10 -9.02
N ARG A 165 -8.44 7.94 -8.80
CA ARG A 165 -7.69 8.76 -7.84
C ARG A 165 -7.61 10.22 -8.28
N LEU A 166 -7.33 10.49 -9.55
CA LEU A 166 -7.28 11.86 -10.09
C LEU A 166 -8.63 12.57 -9.98
N VAL A 167 -9.71 11.86 -10.32
CA VAL A 167 -11.09 12.38 -10.23
C VAL A 167 -11.47 12.72 -8.78
N LEU A 168 -11.20 11.83 -7.84
CA LEU A 168 -11.50 12.06 -6.43
C LEU A 168 -10.69 13.23 -5.85
N ALA A 169 -9.42 13.34 -6.21
CA ALA A 169 -8.55 14.43 -5.75
C ALA A 169 -9.01 15.80 -6.28
N ALA A 170 -9.40 15.89 -7.55
CA ALA A 170 -9.95 17.12 -8.13
C ALA A 170 -11.28 17.51 -7.48
N LEU A 171 -12.16 16.53 -7.22
CA LEU A 171 -13.41 16.78 -6.50
C LEU A 171 -13.17 17.28 -5.08
N ALA A 172 -12.20 16.74 -4.36
CA ALA A 172 -11.85 17.21 -3.01
C ALA A 172 -11.35 18.66 -3.02
N ARG A 173 -10.47 19.03 -3.95
CA ARG A 173 -9.97 20.42 -4.11
C ARG A 173 -11.08 21.41 -4.44
N HIS A 174 -12.11 20.96 -5.13
CA HIS A 174 -13.24 21.77 -5.52
C HIS A 174 -14.50 21.50 -4.69
N HIS A 175 -14.38 20.94 -3.48
CA HIS A 175 -15.50 20.72 -2.55
C HIS A 175 -16.72 20.01 -3.18
N GLY A 176 -16.47 19.05 -4.07
CA GLY A 176 -17.52 18.31 -4.78
C GLY A 176 -18.11 19.03 -6.01
N HIS A 177 -17.63 20.22 -6.36
CA HIS A 177 -18.07 20.94 -7.57
C HIS A 177 -17.60 20.23 -8.84
N ARG A 178 -18.47 19.38 -9.38
CA ARG A 178 -18.20 18.52 -10.56
C ARG A 178 -17.75 19.30 -11.80
N THR A 179 -18.32 20.48 -12.06
CA THR A 179 -17.94 21.31 -13.21
C THR A 179 -16.50 21.82 -13.10
N LYS A 180 -16.11 22.34 -11.94
CA LYS A 180 -14.75 22.84 -11.68
C LYS A 180 -13.72 21.71 -11.68
N ALA A 181 -14.08 20.57 -11.09
CA ALA A 181 -13.22 19.38 -11.11
C ALA A 181 -13.02 18.82 -12.54
N ALA A 182 -14.04 18.88 -13.40
CA ALA A 182 -13.91 18.46 -14.80
C ALA A 182 -13.01 19.41 -15.62
N GLU A 183 -13.14 20.71 -15.39
CA GLU A 183 -12.32 21.76 -16.00
C GLU A 183 -10.84 21.61 -15.61
N GLU A 184 -10.55 21.41 -14.32
CA GLU A 184 -9.20 21.14 -13.83
C GLU A 184 -8.57 19.90 -14.50
N LEU A 185 -9.37 18.85 -14.69
CA LEU A 185 -8.92 17.59 -15.30
C LEU A 185 -8.88 17.64 -16.83
N GLY A 186 -9.32 18.73 -17.47
CA GLY A 186 -9.36 18.86 -18.93
C GLY A 186 -10.32 17.89 -19.61
N ILE A 187 -11.37 17.45 -18.91
CA ILE A 187 -12.37 16.51 -19.45
C ILE A 187 -13.77 17.13 -19.45
N ALA A 188 -14.64 16.65 -20.35
CA ALA A 188 -16.04 17.05 -20.34
C ALA A 188 -16.73 16.63 -19.03
N VAL A 189 -17.65 17.46 -18.50
CA VAL A 189 -18.43 17.18 -17.29
C VAL A 189 -19.21 15.86 -17.40
N LYS A 190 -19.69 15.53 -18.61
CA LYS A 190 -20.34 14.25 -18.91
C LYS A 190 -19.40 13.05 -18.70
N THR A 191 -18.14 13.17 -19.10
CA THR A 191 -17.11 12.14 -18.89
C THR A 191 -16.82 11.94 -17.41
N LEU A 192 -16.73 13.02 -16.63
CA LEU A 192 -16.58 12.95 -15.18
C LEU A 192 -17.77 12.22 -14.52
N ARG A 193 -19.00 12.57 -14.91
CA ARG A 193 -20.22 11.93 -14.41
C ARG A 193 -20.25 10.43 -14.72
N ASN A 194 -19.98 10.03 -15.96
CA ASN A 194 -19.96 8.62 -16.37
C ASN A 194 -18.90 7.82 -15.58
N LYS A 195 -17.75 8.44 -15.27
CA LYS A 195 -16.70 7.82 -14.44
C LYS A 195 -17.17 7.65 -12.99
N LEU A 196 -17.84 8.65 -12.41
CA LEU A 196 -18.40 8.55 -11.05
C LEU A 196 -19.51 7.50 -10.95
N GLU A 197 -20.36 7.38 -11.97
CA GLU A 197 -21.41 6.36 -12.07
C GLU A 197 -20.81 4.96 -12.16
N ARG A 198 -19.81 4.76 -13.03
CA ARG A 198 -19.06 3.50 -13.16
C ARG A 198 -18.44 3.04 -11.83
N TRP A 199 -18.04 3.98 -10.97
CA TRP A 199 -17.43 3.69 -9.67
C TRP A 199 -18.42 3.69 -8.49
N GLY A 200 -19.72 3.90 -8.74
CA GLY A 200 -20.77 3.86 -7.71
C GLY A 200 -20.77 5.07 -6.76
N LEU A 201 -20.24 6.21 -7.17
CA LEU A 201 -19.99 7.39 -6.30
C LEU A 201 -21.04 8.52 -6.46
N GLU A 202 -22.22 8.26 -7.02
CA GLU A 202 -23.18 9.31 -7.38
C GLU A 202 -23.93 9.96 -6.21
N LYS A 203 -23.98 9.36 -5.02
CA LYS A 203 -24.83 9.83 -3.90
C LYS A 203 -24.04 10.46 -2.74
N THR A 204 -23.52 11.66 -2.96
CA THR A 204 -23.32 12.65 -1.88
C THR A 204 -23.35 14.03 -2.53
N GLY A 205 -24.48 14.72 -2.46
CA GLY A 205 -24.64 16.04 -3.08
C GLY A 205 -26.08 16.39 -3.44
N ALA A 206 -27.00 16.17 -2.51
CA ALA A 206 -28.31 16.78 -2.54
C ALA A 206 -28.71 17.09 -1.09
N GLU A 207 -28.31 18.27 -0.62
CA GLU A 207 -29.03 19.11 0.36
C GLU A 207 -28.09 20.23 0.84
N THR A 208 -28.07 21.34 0.09
CA THR A 208 -27.96 22.69 0.69
C THR A 208 -28.41 23.70 -0.37
N SER A 209 -29.73 23.82 -0.54
CA SER A 209 -30.35 24.86 -1.34
C SER A 209 -30.63 26.11 -0.49
N ALA A 210 -29.98 27.20 -0.90
CA ALA A 210 -30.43 28.60 -0.90
C ALA A 210 -30.60 29.39 0.43
N PRO A 211 -30.01 30.60 0.53
CA PRO A 211 -30.52 31.68 1.40
C PRO A 211 -31.59 32.53 0.69
N PRO A 212 -32.47 33.25 1.42
CA PRO A 212 -33.61 33.96 0.83
C PRO A 212 -33.18 35.27 0.13
N LYS A 213 -33.87 35.61 -0.96
CA LYS A 213 -33.74 36.88 -1.69
C LYS A 213 -34.26 38.04 -0.84
N LYS A 214 -33.46 39.11 -0.72
CA LYS A 214 -33.93 40.45 -0.33
C LYS A 214 -34.67 41.08 -1.52
N GLU A 215 -35.95 41.38 -1.35
CA GLU A 215 -36.64 42.38 -2.17
C GLU A 215 -36.36 43.76 -1.58
N LEU A 216 -35.66 44.61 -2.33
CA LEU A 216 -35.83 46.06 -2.24
C LEU A 216 -36.57 46.48 -3.51
N SER A 217 -37.79 46.98 -3.35
CA SER A 217 -38.44 47.85 -4.34
C SER A 217 -38.89 49.13 -3.65
N SER A 218 -38.43 50.20 -4.26
CA SER A 218 -38.57 51.64 -4.05
C SER A 218 -39.93 52.17 -3.58
N ARG A 219 -39.86 53.27 -2.82
CA ARG A 219 -40.80 54.40 -2.96
C ARG A 219 -40.31 55.32 -4.07
#